data_AF-A0A212J5Z3-F1
#
_entry.id   AF-A0A212J5Z3-F1
#
_cell.length_a   1.000
_cell.length_b   1.000
_cell.length_c   1.000
_cell.angle_alpha   90.00
_cell.angle_beta   90.00
_cell.angle_gamma   90.00
#
_symmetry.space_group_name_H-M   'P 1'
#
loop_
_entity.id
_entity.type
_entity.pdbx_description
1 polymer ?
#
loop_
_entity_poly.entity_id
_entity_poly.type
_entity_poly.pdbx_seq_one_letter_code
_entity_poly.pdbx_strand_id
1 'polypeptide(L)'
;MTRIQQIDSLKGFLILLVVLGHILQGTIDKNIVRYVIYSFHMPLFFCVSGYLFNYSKIKELSFSALIHKYLFRIIIPFIIALIVYNLILYLQDGYLAYIYYHLWFILSYLICFVY
;
A
#
# COMPACT_ATOMS: atom_id res chain seq x y z
N MET A 1 -12.08 -21.92 -3.20
CA MET A 1 -10.76 -21.47 -2.76
C MET A 1 -10.73 -21.51 -1.25
N THR A 2 -10.04 -22.49 -0.68
CA THR A 2 -9.78 -22.58 0.76
C THR A 2 -8.94 -21.38 1.18
N ARG A 3 -9.38 -20.65 2.22
CA ARG A 3 -8.57 -19.57 2.78
C ARG A 3 -7.35 -20.18 3.45
N ILE A 4 -6.16 -19.70 3.08
CA ILE A 4 -4.92 -20.11 3.72
C ILE A 4 -4.73 -19.20 4.92
N GLN A 5 -5.11 -19.69 6.10
CA GLN A 5 -5.12 -18.93 7.34
C GLN A 5 -3.73 -18.37 7.69
N GLN A 6 -2.66 -19.08 7.31
CA GLN A 6 -1.27 -18.64 7.45
C GLN A 6 -0.99 -17.32 6.71
N ILE A 7 -1.59 -17.12 5.54
CA ILE A 7 -1.38 -15.92 4.73
C ILE A 7 -2.18 -14.73 5.28
N ASP A 8 -3.38 -14.99 5.80
CA ASP A 8 -4.17 -13.98 6.48
C ASP A 8 -3.45 -13.49 7.76
N SER A 9 -2.85 -14.41 8.54
CA SER A 9 -1.99 -14.07 9.69
C SER A 9 -0.74 -13.30 9.28
N LEU A 10 -0.07 -13.69 8.18
CA LEU A 10 1.11 -12.99 7.66
C LEU A 10 0.78 -11.55 7.24
N LYS A 11 -0.37 -11.34 6.58
CA LYS A 11 -0.85 -9.99 6.24
C LYS A 11 -1.10 -9.15 7.49
N GLY A 12 -1.74 -9.72 8.51
CA GLY A 12 -1.95 -9.04 9.79
C GLY A 12 -0.64 -8.62 10.44
N PHE A 13 0.36 -9.52 10.46
CA PHE A 13 1.70 -9.22 10.97
C PHE A 13 2.38 -8.09 10.18
N LEU A 14 2.28 -8.10 8.85
CA LEU A 14 2.83 -7.04 8.00
C LEU A 14 2.15 -5.68 8.25
N ILE A 15 0.83 -5.65 8.49
CA ILE A 15 0.11 -4.42 8.83
C ILE A 15 0.58 -3.88 10.18
N LEU A 16 0.79 -4.75 11.18
CA LEU A 16 1.31 -4.33 12.48
C LEU A 16 2.71 -3.71 12.37
N LEU A 17 3.58 -4.28 11.53
CA LEU A 17 4.91 -3.75 11.27
C LEU A 17 4.87 -2.35 10.63
N VAL A 18 3.92 -2.08 9.73
CA VAL A 18 3.69 -0.75 9.16
C VAL A 18 3.32 0.24 10.25
N VAL A 19 2.37 -0.13 11.11
CA VAL A 19 1.95 0.72 12.24
C VAL A 19 3.12 1.00 13.19
N LEU A 20 3.91 -0.03 13.55
CA LEU A 20 5.11 0.14 14.36
C LEU A 20 6.14 1.06 13.70
N GLY A 21 6.37 0.91 12.40
CA GLY A 21 7.29 1.76 11.63
C GLY A 21 6.87 3.23 11.58
N HIS A 22 5.57 3.52 11.67
CA HIS A 22 5.02 4.88 11.75
C HIS A 22 4.98 5.45 13.18
N ILE A 23 4.75 4.62 14.20
CA ILE A 23 4.76 5.03 15.62
C ILE A 23 6.19 5.35 16.08
N LEU A 24 7.19 4.64 15.57
CA LEU A 24 8.61 4.92 15.80
C LEU A 24 9.01 6.23 15.08
N GLN A 25 8.58 7.36 15.61
CA GLN A 25 9.01 8.69 15.18
C GLN A 25 10.49 8.89 15.53
N GLY A 26 11.33 8.96 14.49
CA GLY A 26 12.76 9.23 14.58
C GLY A 26 13.42 9.08 13.21
N THR A 27 14.42 9.91 12.92
CA THR A 27 15.19 9.87 11.67
C THR A 27 15.73 8.45 11.43
N ILE A 28 15.68 7.98 10.18
CA ILE A 28 16.10 6.62 9.76
C ILE A 28 17.53 6.33 10.25
N ASP A 29 18.34 7.37 10.34
CA ASP A 29 19.76 7.34 10.70
C ASP A 29 20.02 7.00 12.19
N LYS A 30 19.01 7.09 13.06
CA LYS A 30 19.15 6.77 14.51
C LYS A 30 18.45 5.49 14.94
N ASN A 31 17.57 4.93 14.11
CA ASN A 31 16.73 3.79 14.47
C ASN A 31 16.87 2.64 13.48
N ILE A 32 17.85 1.75 13.76
CA ILE A 32 18.08 0.49 13.04
C ILE A 32 16.81 -0.35 12.92
N VAL A 33 15.95 -0.34 13.94
CA VAL A 33 14.66 -1.04 13.94
C VAL A 33 13.76 -0.54 12.80
N ARG A 34 13.72 0.79 12.57
CA ARG A 34 12.94 1.38 11.48
C ARG A 34 13.52 0.98 10.12
N TYR A 35 14.84 1.04 9.95
CA TYR A 35 15.49 0.64 8.70
C TYR A 35 15.18 -0.82 8.34
N VAL A 36 15.29 -1.72 9.32
CA VAL A 36 14.99 -3.14 9.14
C VAL A 36 13.52 -3.32 8.79
N ILE A 37 12.58 -2.72 9.53
CA ILE A 37 11.14 -2.81 9.20
C ILE A 37 10.87 -2.35 7.77
N TYR A 38 11.42 -1.21 7.36
CA TYR A 38 11.21 -0.64 6.03
C TYR A 38 11.79 -1.48 4.88
N SER A 39 12.88 -2.20 5.12
CA SER A 39 13.55 -2.99 4.07
C SER A 39 12.76 -4.25 3.66
N PHE A 40 11.99 -4.86 4.58
CA PHE A 40 11.32 -6.13 4.29
C PHE A 40 9.80 -6.03 4.14
N HIS A 41 9.11 -5.11 4.84
CA HIS A 41 7.64 -5.11 4.80
C HIS A 41 7.08 -4.78 3.41
N MET A 42 7.63 -3.78 2.71
CA MET A 42 7.18 -3.41 1.35
C MET A 42 7.42 -4.52 0.31
N PRO A 43 8.61 -5.15 0.24
CA PRO A 43 8.81 -6.33 -0.60
C PRO A 43 7.88 -7.49 -0.24
N LEU A 44 7.66 -7.75 1.05
CA LEU A 44 6.75 -8.83 1.47
C LEU A 44 5.30 -8.56 1.10
N PHE A 45 4.82 -7.31 1.24
CA PHE A 45 3.49 -6.93 0.77
C PHE A 45 3.35 -7.15 -0.73
N PHE A 46 4.38 -6.85 -1.52
CA PHE A 46 4.40 -7.12 -2.95
C PHE A 46 4.32 -8.63 -3.24
N CYS A 47 5.18 -9.44 -2.62
CA CYS A 47 5.19 -10.90 -2.80
C CYS A 47 3.88 -11.57 -2.38
N VAL A 48 3.33 -11.20 -1.22
CA VAL A 48 2.04 -11.74 -0.74
C VAL A 48 0.90 -11.34 -1.67
N SER A 49 0.92 -10.13 -2.20
CA SER A 49 -0.11 -9.70 -3.15
C SER A 49 -0.02 -10.43 -4.49
N GLY A 50 1.19 -10.68 -4.99
CA GLY A 50 1.43 -11.54 -6.15
C GLY A 50 1.03 -13.01 -5.92
N TYR A 51 1.27 -13.55 -4.73
CA TYR A 51 0.87 -14.92 -4.39
C TYR A 51 -0.66 -15.09 -4.32
N LEU A 52 -1.39 -14.11 -3.78
CA LEU A 52 -2.86 -14.12 -3.82
C LEU A 52 -3.45 -13.77 -5.19
N PHE A 53 -2.61 -13.33 -6.13
CA PHE A 53 -3.06 -12.97 -7.45
C PHE A 53 -3.52 -14.22 -8.19
N ASN A 54 -4.83 -14.39 -8.29
CA ASN A 54 -5.40 -15.53 -8.98
C ASN A 54 -5.53 -15.25 -10.47
N TYR A 55 -4.53 -15.71 -11.23
CA TYR A 55 -4.46 -15.53 -12.69
C TYR A 55 -5.67 -16.09 -13.44
N SER A 56 -6.24 -17.23 -12.99
CA SER A 56 -7.37 -17.87 -13.69
C SER A 56 -8.67 -17.04 -13.61
N LYS A 57 -8.96 -16.41 -12.47
CA LYS A 57 -10.11 -15.51 -12.29
C LYS A 57 -10.00 -14.21 -13.07
N ILE A 58 -8.77 -13.78 -13.38
CA ILE A 58 -8.50 -12.53 -14.08
C ILE A 58 -8.58 -12.74 -15.59
N LYS A 59 -8.20 -13.91 -16.07
CA LYS A 59 -8.28 -14.29 -17.49
C LYS A 59 -9.73 -14.35 -18.01
N GLU A 60 -10.70 -14.62 -17.13
CA GLU A 60 -12.13 -14.62 -17.45
C GLU A 60 -12.77 -13.22 -17.44
N LEU A 61 -12.09 -12.22 -16.88
CA LEU A 61 -12.58 -10.84 -16.81
C LEU A 61 -12.01 -10.03 -17.98
N SER A 62 -12.86 -9.24 -18.63
CA SER A 62 -12.41 -8.24 -19.60
C SER A 62 -11.40 -7.29 -18.96
N PHE A 63 -10.33 -6.95 -19.67
CA PHE A 63 -9.29 -6.03 -19.23
C PHE A 63 -9.85 -4.69 -18.71
N SER A 64 -10.90 -4.19 -19.37
CA SER A 64 -11.62 -2.97 -18.95
C SER A 64 -12.34 -3.13 -17.60
N ALA A 65 -13.00 -4.27 -17.38
CA ALA A 65 -13.68 -4.55 -16.11
C ALA A 65 -12.68 -4.76 -14.95
N LEU A 66 -11.51 -5.31 -15.25
CA LEU A 66 -10.42 -5.46 -14.29
C LEU A 66 -9.89 -4.11 -13.84
N ILE A 67 -9.53 -3.25 -14.80
CA ILE A 67 -9.06 -1.89 -14.55
C ILE A 67 -10.10 -1.14 -13.74
N HIS A 68 -11.36 -1.10 -14.19
CA HIS A 68 -12.43 -0.39 -13.48
C HIS A 68 -12.56 -0.85 -12.01
N LYS A 69 -12.51 -2.16 -11.76
CA LYS A 69 -12.59 -2.71 -10.40
C LYS A 69 -11.43 -2.26 -9.51
N TYR A 70 -10.20 -2.28 -10.01
CA TYR A 70 -9.02 -1.88 -9.23
C TYR A 70 -8.88 -0.36 -9.11
N LEU A 71 -9.27 0.40 -10.14
CA LEU A 71 -9.37 1.86 -10.08
C LEU A 71 -10.31 2.29 -8.96
N PHE A 72 -11.54 1.78 -8.91
CA PHE A 72 -12.50 2.19 -7.88
C PHE A 72 -12.12 1.69 -6.48
N ARG A 73 -11.48 0.53 -6.38
CA ARG A 73 -11.11 -0.05 -5.08
C ARG A 73 -9.84 0.56 -4.47
N ILE A 74 -8.94 1.09 -5.29
CA ILE A 74 -7.61 1.55 -4.85
C ILE A 74 -7.44 3.06 -5.08
N ILE A 75 -7.79 3.57 -6.26
CA ILE A 75 -7.55 4.98 -6.60
C ILE A 75 -8.50 5.91 -5.86
N ILE A 76 -9.78 5.56 -5.71
CA ILE A 76 -10.73 6.40 -4.96
C ILE A 76 -10.28 6.60 -3.50
N PRO A 77 -10.04 5.55 -2.70
CA PRO A 77 -9.58 5.75 -1.32
C PRO A 77 -8.22 6.45 -1.26
N PHE A 78 -7.36 6.26 -2.26
CA PHE A 78 -6.08 6.98 -2.39
C PHE A 78 -6.27 8.49 -2.59
N ILE A 79 -7.10 8.89 -3.56
CA ILE A 79 -7.37 10.30 -3.85
C ILE A 79 -8.03 10.96 -2.64
N ILE A 80 -8.99 10.29 -2.00
CA ILE A 80 -9.64 10.80 -0.79
C ILE A 80 -8.59 11.01 0.32
N ALA A 81 -7.74 10.01 0.58
CA ALA A 81 -6.68 10.14 1.60
C ALA A 81 -5.71 11.28 1.26
N LEU A 82 -5.33 11.44 -0.01
CA LEU A 82 -4.46 12.51 -0.47
C LEU A 82 -5.09 13.90 -0.25
N ILE A 83 -6.37 14.06 -0.62
CA ILE A 83 -7.11 15.33 -0.44
C ILE A 83 -7.25 15.65 1.04
N VAL A 84 -7.71 14.69 1.86
CA VAL A 84 -7.88 14.89 3.31
C VAL A 84 -6.57 15.26 3.97
N TYR A 85 -5.48 14.57 3.62
CA TYR A 85 -4.17 14.84 4.18
C TYR A 85 -3.65 16.24 3.81
N ASN A 86 -3.75 16.61 2.53
CA ASN A 86 -3.36 17.96 2.07
C ASN A 86 -4.23 19.05 2.70
N LEU A 87 -5.53 18.79 2.89
CA LEU A 87 -6.45 19.71 3.54
C LEU A 87 -6.05 19.94 5.01
N ILE A 88 -5.74 18.88 5.76
CA ILE A 88 -5.29 18.97 7.16
C ILE A 88 -4.01 19.81 7.25
N LEU A 89 -3.01 19.53 6.41
CA LEU A 89 -1.78 20.30 6.38
C LEU A 89 -1.98 21.76 5.99
N TYR A 90 -2.84 22.02 5.00
CA TYR A 90 -3.14 23.38 4.58
C TYR A 90 -3.79 24.19 5.71
N LEU A 91 -4.70 23.57 6.47
CA LEU A 91 -5.33 24.19 7.63
C LEU A 91 -4.36 24.43 8.79
N GLN A 92 -3.31 23.63 8.90
CA GLN A 92 -2.36 23.68 10.02
C GLN A 92 -1.18 24.64 9.75
N ASP A 93 -0.59 24.58 8.55
CA ASP A 93 0.65 25.28 8.21
C ASP A 93 0.52 26.23 7.00
N GLY A 94 -0.61 26.25 6.30
CA GLY A 94 -0.85 27.13 5.14
C GLY A 94 -0.11 26.74 3.85
N TYR A 95 0.61 25.62 3.85
CA TYR A 95 1.34 25.10 2.69
C TYR A 95 0.70 23.81 2.16
N LEU A 96 0.63 23.67 0.84
CA LEU A 96 0.38 22.37 0.19
C LEU A 96 1.70 21.60 0.17
N ALA A 97 1.84 20.59 1.03
CA ALA A 97 3.04 19.76 1.04
C ALA A 97 3.04 18.76 -0.13
N TYR A 98 4.25 18.51 -0.64
CA TYR A 98 4.57 17.62 -1.76
C TYR A 98 3.96 16.21 -1.65
N ILE A 99 3.80 15.57 -2.82
CA ILE A 99 3.47 14.15 -3.00
C ILE A 99 4.22 13.31 -1.96
N TYR A 100 3.45 12.68 -1.08
CA TYR A 100 3.98 11.86 0.00
C TYR A 100 4.72 10.64 -0.57
N TYR A 101 6.02 10.52 -0.31
CA TYR A 101 6.84 9.39 -0.79
C TYR A 101 6.38 8.02 -0.27
N HIS A 102 5.63 7.98 0.85
CA HIS A 102 5.06 6.74 1.38
C HIS A 102 3.94 6.12 0.52
N LEU A 103 3.44 6.86 -0.48
CA LEU A 103 2.37 6.42 -1.38
C LEU A 103 2.90 5.69 -2.63
N TRP A 104 4.22 5.61 -2.83
CA TRP A 104 4.85 4.91 -3.96
C TRP A 104 4.30 3.49 -4.11
N PHE A 105 4.18 2.73 -3.02
CA PHE A 105 3.77 1.32 -3.09
C PHE A 105 2.43 1.12 -3.85
N ILE A 106 1.48 2.04 -3.67
CA ILE A 106 0.18 1.98 -4.35
C ILE A 106 0.32 2.22 -5.86
N LEU A 107 1.21 3.13 -6.27
CA LEU A 107 1.51 3.38 -7.68
C LEU A 107 2.21 2.19 -8.33
N SER A 108 3.20 1.58 -7.65
CA SER A 108 3.85 0.35 -8.13
C SER A 108 2.87 -0.82 -8.24
N TYR A 109 1.92 -0.92 -7.32
CA TYR A 109 0.87 -1.92 -7.40
C TYR A 109 -0.02 -1.71 -8.63
N LEU A 110 -0.39 -0.46 -8.97
CA LEU A 110 -1.19 -0.18 -10.16
C LEU A 110 -0.43 -0.49 -11.46
N ILE A 111 0.87 -0.14 -11.53
CA ILE A 111 1.70 -0.39 -12.72
C ILE A 111 1.82 -1.89 -13.01
N CYS A 112 1.96 -2.73 -11.98
CA CYS A 112 2.10 -4.19 -12.14
C CYS A 112 0.83 -4.88 -12.69
N PHE A 113 -0.31 -4.20 -12.75
CA PHE A 113 -1.56 -4.74 -13.32
C PHE A 113 -1.83 -4.24 -14.75
N VAL A 114 -1.12 -3.19 -15.18
CA VAL A 114 -1.25 -2.60 -16.52
C VAL A 114 -0.27 -3.25 -17.52
N TYR A 115 0.82 -3.84 -17.02
CA TYR A 115 1.75 -4.69 -17.78
C TYR A 115 1.44 -6.17 -17.58
#